data_AF-A0A9E6EMA9-F1
#
_entry.id   AF-A0A9E6EMA9-F1
#
_cell.length_a   1.000
_cell.length_b   1.000
_cell.length_c   1.000
_cell.angle_alpha   90.00
_cell.angle_beta   90.00
_cell.angle_gamma   90.00
#
_symmetry.space_group_name_H-M   'P 1'
#
loop_
_entity.id
_entity.type
_entity.pdbx_description
1 polymer ?
#
loop_
_entity_poly.entity_id
_entity_poly.type
_entity_poly.pdbx_seq_one_letter_code
_entity_poly.pdbx_strand_id
1 'polypeptide(L)' 'MKLIIAFIRPEKLTDVLESLYRLDVKGFTVTRVQGHGGETERVETYRGATVKMELSDKVRLEIGVSNPFVEPTV' A
#
# COMPACT_ATOMS: atom_id res chain seq x y z
N MET A 1 -11.57 12.08 14.17
CA MET A 1 -10.23 12.02 13.54
C MET A 1 -9.86 10.57 13.35
N LYS A 2 -9.30 10.20 12.20
CA LYS A 2 -8.88 8.86 11.84
C LYS A 2 -7.48 8.90 11.22
N LEU A 3 -6.74 7.81 11.35
CA LEU A 3 -5.49 7.58 10.64
C LEU A 3 -5.74 6.48 9.60
N ILE A 4 -5.62 6.82 8.33
CA ILE A 4 -5.71 5.87 7.23
C ILE A 4 -4.30 5.40 6.89
N ILE A 5 -4.11 4.08 6.86
CA ILE A 5 -2.86 3.43 6.47
C ILE A 5 -3.13 2.61 5.22
N ALA A 6 -2.51 3.00 4.11
CA ALA A 6 -2.66 2.31 2.84
C ALA A 6 -1.32 1.71 2.39
N PHE A 7 -1.36 0.49 1.87
CA PHE A 7 -0.21 -0.16 1.23
C PHE A 7 -0.50 -0.31 -0.26
N ILE A 8 0.28 0.38 -1.10
CA ILE A 8 0.08 0.40 -2.54
C ILE A 8 1.33 -0.07 -3.28
N ARG A 9 1.16 -0.39 -4.57
CA ARG A 9 2.28 -0.66 -5.46
C ARG A 9 3.03 0.65 -5.74
N PRO A 10 4.38 0.65 -5.80
CA PRO A 10 5.16 1.87 -5.98
C PRO A 10 4.79 2.68 -7.24
N GLU A 11 4.48 2.01 -8.35
CA GLU A 11 4.10 2.64 -9.62
C GLU A 11 2.78 3.41 -9.55
N LYS A 12 1.95 3.16 -8.53
CA LYS A 12 0.67 3.85 -8.31
C LYS A 12 0.75 5.07 -7.41
N LEU A 13 1.93 5.37 -6.86
CA LEU A 13 2.06 6.48 -5.92
C LEU A 13 1.61 7.81 -6.52
N THR A 14 2.08 8.16 -7.71
CA THR A 14 1.72 9.43 -8.37
C THR A 14 0.22 9.56 -8.59
N ASP A 15 -0.42 8.53 -9.14
CA ASP A 15 -1.88 8.50 -9.39
C ASP A 15 -2.68 8.73 -8.10
N VAL A 16 -2.25 8.09 -6.99
CA VAL A 16 -2.90 8.21 -5.68
C VAL A 16 -2.71 9.61 -5.11
N LEU A 17 -1.50 10.17 -5.18
CA LEU A 17 -1.23 11.53 -4.68
C LEU A 17 -2.03 12.59 -5.45
N GLU A 18 -2.14 12.48 -6.78
CA GLU A 18 -2.98 13.38 -7.57
C GLU A 18 -4.46 13.30 -7.16
N SER A 19 -4.96 12.09 -6.91
CA SER A 19 -6.35 11.86 -6.51
C SER A 19 -6.64 12.48 -5.14
N LEU A 20 -5.75 12.28 -4.17
CA LEU A 20 -5.84 12.89 -2.84
C LEU A 20 -5.82 14.43 -2.93
N TYR A 21 -4.97 14.98 -3.79
CA TYR A 21 -4.86 16.43 -3.98
C TYR A 21 -6.15 17.03 -4.56
N ARG A 22 -6.82 16.34 -5.50
CA ARG A 22 -8.12 16.77 -6.05
C ARG A 22 -9.24 16.78 -5.01
N LEU A 23 -9.11 15.99 -3.95
CA LEU A 23 -10.05 15.89 -2.83
C LEU A 23 -9.66 16.78 -1.63
N ASP A 24 -8.70 17.69 -1.84
CA ASP A 24 -8.15 18.62 -0.83
C ASP A 24 -7.44 17.91 0.35
N VAL A 25 -7.04 16.65 0.19
CA VAL A 25 -6.26 15.88 1.16
C VAL A 25 -4.77 16.08 0.87
N LYS A 26 -4.17 17.08 1.53
CA LYS A 26 -2.78 17.53 1.26
C LYS A 26 -1.73 17.02 2.25
N GLY A 27 -2.16 16.47 3.38
CA GLY A 27 -1.28 15.96 4.43
C GLY A 27 -1.15 14.45 4.38
N PHE A 28 0.04 13.94 4.06
CA PHE A 28 0.33 12.51 4.06
C PHE A 28 1.81 12.27 4.36
N THR A 29 2.14 11.09 4.90
CA THR A 29 3.50 10.61 5.06
C THR A 29 3.70 9.34 4.23
N VAL A 30 4.86 9.26 3.56
CA VAL A 30 5.19 8.15 2.66
C VAL A 30 6.39 7.40 3.24
N THR A 31 6.32 6.07 3.30
CA THR A 31 7.44 5.22 3.68
C THR A 31 7.57 4.05 2.71
N ARG A 32 8.80 3.75 2.27
CA ARG A 32 9.07 2.54 1.49
C ARG A 32 9.11 1.34 2.41
N VAL A 33 8.40 0.29 2.04
CA VAL A 33 8.28 -0.93 2.83
C VAL A 33 8.35 -2.13 1.91
N GLN A 34 8.65 -3.30 2.47
CA GLN A 34 8.55 -4.57 1.76
C GLN A 34 7.41 -5.37 2.38
N GLY A 35 6.63 -6.06 1.55
CA GLY A 35 5.50 -6.83 2.04
C GLY A 35 5.12 -7.96 1.10
N HIS A 36 4.44 -8.95 1.67
CA HIS A 36 3.96 -10.12 0.97
C HIS A 36 2.43 -10.18 1.10
N GLY A 37 1.73 -10.33 -0.04
CA GLY A 37 0.26 -10.28 -0.10
C GLY A 37 -0.44 -11.61 0.21
N GLY A 38 0.30 -12.64 0.62
CA GLY A 38 -0.24 -14.01 0.70
C GLY A 38 -0.31 -14.71 -0.66
N GLU A 39 0.34 -14.14 -1.68
CA GLU A 39 0.47 -14.74 -3.01
C GLU A 39 1.32 -16.01 -2.89
N THR A 40 0.67 -17.17 -2.85
CA THR A 40 1.35 -18.45 -3.01
C THR A 40 1.66 -18.64 -4.49
N GLU A 41 2.68 -17.94 -5.00
CA GLU A 41 3.20 -18.27 -6.32
C GLU A 41 3.58 -19.75 -6.32
N ARG A 42 3.11 -20.44 -7.36
CA ARG A 42 3.09 -21.89 -7.48
C ARG A 42 4.53 -22.41 -7.45
N VAL A 43 4.99 -22.78 -6.27
CA VAL A 43 6.30 -23.41 -6.10
C VAL A 43 6.24 -24.78 -6.75
N GLU A 44 6.75 -24.88 -7.97
CA GLU A 44 7.06 -26.18 -8.57
C GLU A 44 8.07 -26.88 -7.68
N THR A 45 7.59 -27.90 -6.97
CA THR A 45 8.37 -28.65 -6.00
C THR A 45 9.26 -29.61 -6.76
N TYR A 46 10.55 -29.31 -6.93
CA TYR A 46 11.53 -30.30 -7.38
C TYR A 46 12.26 -30.88 -6.17
N ARG A 47 11.97 -32.15 -5.84
CA ARG A 47 12.57 -32.89 -4.70
C ARG A 47 12.30 -32.31 -3.30
N GLY A 48 11.13 -31.73 -3.06
CA GLY A 48 10.60 -31.57 -1.70
C GLY A 48 11.00 -30.30 -0.93
N ALA A 49 11.45 -29.23 -1.59
CA ALA A 49 11.69 -27.91 -0.96
C ALA A 49 11.45 -26.80 -2.03
N THR A 50 10.93 -25.59 -1.81
CA THR A 50 10.52 -24.80 -0.62
C THR A 50 9.56 -23.70 -1.08
N VAL A 51 8.63 -23.24 -0.22
CA VAL A 51 7.84 -22.01 -0.45
C VAL A 51 8.77 -20.81 -0.61
N LYS A 52 8.76 -20.16 -1.77
CA LYS A 52 9.53 -18.93 -2.01
C LYS A 52 8.74 -17.77 -1.40
N MET A 53 9.13 -17.33 -0.20
CA MET A 53 8.55 -16.13 0.42
C MET A 53 9.33 -14.90 -0.04
N GLU A 54 9.07 -14.44 -1.27
CA GLU A 54 9.62 -13.17 -1.74
C GLU A 54 8.78 -12.00 -1.23
N LEU A 55 9.47 -10.96 -0.75
CA LEU A 55 8.82 -9.70 -0.41
C LEU A 55 8.84 -8.80 -1.64
N SER A 56 7.70 -8.20 -1.96
CA SER A 56 7.62 -7.17 -2.99
C SER A 56 7.76 -5.80 -2.35
N ASP A 57 8.44 -4.90 -3.07
CA ASP A 57 8.49 -3.50 -2.69
C ASP A 57 7.09 -2.89 -2.78
N LYS A 58 6.74 -2.12 -1.75
CA LYS A 58 5.46 -1.44 -1.59
C LYS A 58 5.70 -0.04 -1.01
N VAL A 59 4.66 0.78 -1.09
CA VAL A 59 4.64 2.09 -0.46
C VAL A 59 3.55 2.11 0.62
N ARG A 60 3.94 2.48 1.84
CA ARG A 60 3.02 2.77 2.94
C ARG A 60 2.70 4.26 2.93
N LEU A 61 1.42 4.58 2.84
CA LEU A 61 0.86 5.91 2.98
C LEU A 61 0.15 6.02 4.33
N GLU A 62 0.44 7.09 5.06
CA GLU A 62 -0.21 7.43 6.32
C GLU A 62 -0.87 8.79 6.20
N ILE A 63 -2.19 8.84 6.41
CA ILE A 63 -3.00 10.03 6.17
C ILE A 63 -3.89 10.29 7.39
N GLY A 64 -3.61 11.38 8.10
CA GLY A 64 -4.43 11.83 9.22
C GLY A 64 -5.58 12.69 8.72
N VAL A 65 -6.83 12.24 8.91
CA VAL A 65 -8.02 12.92 8.39
C VAL A 65 -9.08 13.18 9.46
N SER A 66 -9.81 14.28 9.32
CA SER A 66 -11.04 14.52 10.09
C SER A 66 -12.19 13.67 9.55
N ASN A 67 -13.25 13.45 10.33
CA ASN A 67 -14.32 12.51 9.97
C ASN A 67 -14.96 12.77 8.58
N PRO A 68 -15.18 14.04 8.14
CA PRO A 68 -15.74 14.30 6.81
C PRO A 68 -14.84 13.85 5.64
N PHE A 69 -13.54 13.72 5.88
CA PHE A 69 -12.56 13.36 4.84
C PHE A 69 -12.24 11.86 4.82
N VAL A 70 -12.85 11.05 5.70
CA VAL A 70 -12.60 9.60 5.73
C VAL A 70 -13.06 8.94 4.43
N GLU A 71 -14.34 9.09 4.07
CA GLU A 71 -14.89 8.48 2.85
C GLU A 71 -14.23 8.99 1.56
N PRO A 72 -13.95 10.30 1.39
CA PRO A 72 -13.17 10.78 0.24
C PRO A 72 -11.76 10.19 0.13
N THR A 73 -11.13 9.79 1.23
CA THR A 73 -9.74 9.33 1.21
C THR A 73 -9.59 7.84 0.89
N VAL A 74 -10.68 7.06 0.96
CA VAL A 74 -10.69 5.59 0.79
C VAL A 74 -11.01 5.18 -0.64
#